data_AF-D8LXZ2-F1
#
_entry.id   AF-D8LXZ2-F1
#
_cell.length_a   1.000
_cell.length_b   1.000
_cell.length_c   1.000
_cell.angle_alpha   90.00
_cell.angle_beta   90.00
_cell.angle_gamma   90.00
#
_symmetry.space_group_name_H-M   'P 1'
#
loop_
_entity.id
_entity.type
_entity.pdbx_description
1 polymer ?
#
loop_
_entity_poly.entity_id
_entity_poly.type
_entity_poly.pdbx_seq_one_letter_code
_entity_poly.pdbx_strand_id
1 'polypeptide(L)'
;MWKGNKLVEIIRKIEGTIMIEFKRSGNNTIASNRIPLYVGEFVYDESKESFLRNGRGYWIDEETRIATREVEWKDGVEVSGRDLYDGWYTRSTTPKPKPKPKPKPKPAPMPAPAPAPAPAPAPAPKREEPAPLRFSVTGSTKWTDVSLQVTDLKISSNCCNDLNALDLNRFEWLRSIEIGDECFGSVETFKIDGLNRLKNLTIGKNSFNKLEKEFLSNGHSDTEWQQNSKQCKSFHILNCESLESIQIGEYSFGDFGGDFELKNLPQLQSIQIGTIGSQSTNFYGSSFVIRGIDMILNI
;
A
#
# COMPACT_ATOMS: atom_id res chain seq x y z
N MET A 1 5.31 13.41 -16.50
CA MET A 1 5.62 13.60 -17.93
C MET A 1 5.61 12.26 -18.61
N TRP A 2 4.78 12.12 -19.63
CA TRP A 2 4.64 10.90 -20.42
C TRP A 2 5.19 11.15 -21.81
N LYS A 3 5.89 10.16 -22.38
CA LYS A 3 6.29 10.15 -23.79
C LYS A 3 5.71 8.88 -24.41
N GLY A 4 4.66 9.03 -25.21
CA GLY A 4 3.78 7.92 -25.57
C GLY A 4 3.21 7.29 -24.30
N ASN A 5 3.28 5.96 -24.20
CA ASN A 5 2.73 5.21 -23.07
C ASN A 5 3.74 4.97 -21.93
N LYS A 6 4.89 5.67 -21.95
CA LYS A 6 5.95 5.52 -20.94
C LYS A 6 6.06 6.76 -20.08
N LEU A 7 5.96 6.59 -18.76
CA LEU A 7 6.34 7.62 -17.81
C LEU A 7 7.85 7.85 -17.93
N VAL A 8 8.25 9.08 -18.22
CA VAL A 8 9.67 9.44 -18.43
C VAL A 8 10.20 10.32 -17.31
N GLU A 9 9.35 11.12 -16.68
CA GLU A 9 9.77 12.06 -15.66
C GLU A 9 8.62 12.41 -14.71
N ILE A 10 8.91 12.41 -13.42
CA ILE A 10 8.03 12.82 -12.33
C ILE A 10 8.48 14.22 -11.92
N ILE A 11 7.67 15.23 -12.22
CA ILE A 11 8.00 16.61 -11.89
C ILE A 11 7.56 16.98 -10.47
N ARG A 12 6.53 16.32 -9.94
CA ARG A 12 5.98 16.57 -8.60
C ARG A 12 5.41 15.29 -7.98
N LYS A 13 5.31 15.26 -6.66
CA LYS A 13 4.59 14.26 -5.85
C LYS A 13 3.73 14.98 -4.82
N ILE A 14 2.49 14.53 -4.63
CA ILE A 14 1.56 15.08 -3.64
C ILE A 14 1.32 14.02 -2.55
N GLU A 15 1.44 14.42 -1.29
CA GLU A 15 1.20 13.60 -0.11
C GLU A 15 0.36 14.42 0.89
N GLY A 16 -0.97 14.20 0.87
CA GLY A 16 -1.89 15.02 1.66
C GLY A 16 -1.83 16.49 1.24
N THR A 17 -1.47 17.37 2.17
CA THR A 17 -1.31 18.82 1.93
C THR A 17 0.09 19.23 1.48
N ILE A 18 1.01 18.28 1.33
CA ILE A 18 2.41 18.55 0.98
C ILE A 18 2.68 18.20 -0.48
N MET A 19 3.39 19.11 -1.16
CA MET A 19 3.91 18.95 -2.51
C MET A 19 5.44 18.89 -2.47
N ILE A 20 5.99 17.91 -3.19
CA ILE A 20 7.41 17.81 -3.48
C ILE A 20 7.60 18.11 -4.96
N GLU A 21 8.46 19.07 -5.30
CA GLU A 21 8.86 19.34 -6.69
C GLU A 21 10.26 18.83 -6.95
N PHE A 22 10.46 18.16 -8.10
CA PHE A 22 11.73 17.55 -8.46
C PHE A 22 12.46 18.31 -9.56
N LYS A 23 13.79 18.23 -9.55
CA LYS A 23 14.63 18.70 -10.65
C LYS A 23 14.26 17.96 -11.93
N ARG A 24 14.07 18.75 -12.99
CA ARG A 24 13.90 18.23 -14.33
C ARG A 24 15.23 17.69 -14.85
N SER A 25 15.26 16.40 -15.15
CA SER A 25 16.44 15.65 -15.59
C SER A 25 16.10 14.62 -16.69
N GLY A 26 14.82 14.46 -17.03
CA GLY A 26 14.36 13.57 -18.10
C GLY A 26 14.40 12.07 -17.77
N ASN A 27 14.87 11.66 -16.58
CA ASN A 27 14.89 10.26 -16.16
C ASN A 27 14.95 10.10 -14.61
N ASN A 28 13.85 10.43 -13.93
CA ASN A 28 13.72 10.30 -12.47
C ASN A 28 12.55 9.38 -12.04
N THR A 29 12.18 8.43 -12.90
CA THR A 29 11.15 7.43 -12.58
C THR A 29 11.59 6.52 -11.44
N ILE A 30 12.89 6.21 -11.36
CA ILE A 30 13.51 5.51 -10.24
C ILE A 30 13.70 6.49 -9.07
N ALA A 31 13.32 6.08 -7.86
CA ALA A 31 13.37 6.92 -6.67
C ALA A 31 14.76 7.50 -6.37
N SER A 32 15.84 6.75 -6.63
CA SER A 32 17.23 7.19 -6.41
C SER A 32 17.66 8.38 -7.27
N ASN A 33 16.98 8.61 -8.39
CA ASN A 33 17.29 9.71 -9.32
C ASN A 33 16.43 10.95 -9.03
N ARG A 34 15.56 10.91 -8.02
CA ARG A 34 14.68 12.02 -7.67
C ARG A 34 15.43 13.00 -6.80
N ILE A 35 15.59 14.21 -7.33
CA ILE A 35 16.24 15.33 -6.68
C ILE A 35 15.15 16.32 -6.28
N PRO A 36 14.72 16.38 -5.01
CA PRO A 36 13.77 17.38 -4.57
C PRO A 36 14.42 18.77 -4.62
N LEU A 37 13.66 19.77 -5.08
CA LEU A 37 14.04 21.18 -5.08
C LEU A 37 13.13 21.99 -4.14
N TYR A 38 11.89 21.54 -3.96
CA TYR A 38 10.93 22.13 -3.03
C TYR A 38 10.17 21.02 -2.30
N VAL A 39 9.93 21.23 -1.00
CA VAL A 39 9.03 20.41 -0.19
C VAL A 39 8.20 21.36 0.67
N GLY A 40 6.88 21.37 0.52
CA GLY A 40 6.04 22.25 1.32
C GLY A 40 4.58 22.23 0.93
N GLU A 41 3.80 23.05 1.61
CA GLU A 41 2.36 23.20 1.36
C GLU A 41 2.09 23.81 -0.03
N PHE A 42 0.88 23.57 -0.54
CA PHE A 42 0.45 24.03 -1.85
C PHE A 42 -1.05 24.32 -1.88
N VAL A 43 -1.47 25.05 -2.91
CA VAL A 43 -2.87 25.21 -3.31
C VAL A 43 -2.99 24.90 -4.80
N TYR A 44 -4.11 24.30 -5.21
CA TYR A 44 -4.42 24.10 -6.62
C TYR A 44 -5.25 25.27 -7.13
N ASP A 45 -4.74 25.99 -8.13
CA ASP A 45 -5.46 27.04 -8.84
C ASP A 45 -6.16 26.42 -10.05
N GLU A 46 -7.47 26.22 -9.94
CA GLU A 46 -8.30 25.64 -11.00
C GLU A 46 -8.31 26.49 -12.27
N SER A 47 -8.27 27.83 -12.14
CA SER A 47 -8.32 28.74 -13.29
C SER A 47 -7.06 28.65 -14.16
N LYS A 48 -5.93 28.30 -13.56
CA LYS A 48 -4.63 28.14 -14.23
C LYS A 48 -4.23 26.68 -14.44
N GLU A 49 -5.06 25.73 -13.96
CA GLU A 49 -4.74 24.30 -13.88
C GLU A 49 -3.34 24.03 -13.30
N SER A 50 -2.99 24.76 -12.24
CA SER A 50 -1.61 24.80 -11.74
C SER A 50 -1.52 24.65 -10.24
N PHE A 51 -0.46 23.96 -9.80
CA PHE A 51 -0.12 23.84 -8.38
C PHE A 51 0.76 25.02 -7.99
N LEU A 52 0.27 25.84 -7.06
CA LEU A 52 0.97 27.00 -6.53
C LEU A 52 1.49 26.66 -5.14
N ARG A 53 2.73 27.04 -4.83
CA ARG A 53 3.27 26.95 -3.47
C ARG A 53 2.45 27.88 -2.57
N ASN A 54 1.98 27.38 -1.43
CA ASN A 54 1.11 28.15 -0.55
C ASN A 54 1.21 27.58 0.86
N GLY A 55 1.47 28.42 1.85
CA GLY A 55 1.88 28.00 3.18
C GLY A 55 3.39 27.81 3.28
N ARG A 56 3.83 27.06 4.29
CA ARG A 56 5.25 26.85 4.58
C ARG A 56 5.89 25.81 3.66
N GLY A 57 7.11 26.07 3.21
CA GLY A 57 7.90 25.13 2.44
C GLY A 57 9.41 25.37 2.52
N TYR A 58 10.18 24.43 1.97
CA TYR A 58 11.63 24.42 2.07
C TYR A 58 12.28 24.33 0.69
N TRP A 59 13.33 25.11 0.48
CA TRP A 59 14.24 24.92 -0.65
C TRP A 59 15.29 23.88 -0.30
N ILE A 60 15.50 22.94 -1.20
CA ILE A 60 16.43 21.84 -1.01
C ILE A 60 17.62 22.01 -1.94
N ASP A 61 18.82 21.89 -1.39
CA ASP A 61 20.05 21.95 -2.17
C ASP A 61 20.23 20.72 -3.07
N GLU A 62 20.66 20.97 -4.29
CA GLU A 62 20.74 19.94 -5.31
C GLU A 62 21.91 18.96 -5.09
N GLU A 63 22.98 19.37 -4.42
CA GLU A 63 24.14 18.50 -4.20
C GLU A 63 24.02 17.75 -2.87
N THR A 64 23.71 18.49 -1.81
CA THR A 64 23.70 17.99 -0.44
C THR A 64 22.38 17.37 -0.02
N ARG A 65 21.26 17.65 -0.72
CA ARG A 65 19.89 17.23 -0.36
C ARG A 65 19.38 17.83 0.95
N ILE A 66 20.05 18.84 1.47
CA ILE A 66 19.72 19.49 2.74
C ILE A 66 18.87 20.73 2.47
N ALA A 67 17.92 21.03 3.36
CA ALA A 67 17.14 22.25 3.29
C ALA A 67 18.04 23.47 3.54
N THR A 68 18.03 24.42 2.61
CA THR A 68 18.83 25.66 2.67
C THR A 68 18.03 26.86 3.11
N ARG A 69 16.70 26.80 2.99
CA ARG A 69 15.81 27.92 3.33
C ARG A 69 14.42 27.40 3.65
N GLU A 70 13.85 27.90 4.74
CA GLU A 70 12.41 27.81 5.04
C GLU A 70 11.73 29.07 4.50
N VAL A 71 10.61 28.91 3.79
CA VAL A 71 9.93 29.99 3.07
C VAL A 71 8.43 29.86 3.29
N GLU A 72 7.78 30.98 3.61
CA GLU A 72 6.32 31.11 3.63
C GLU A 72 5.84 31.61 2.26
N TRP A 73 4.90 30.89 1.66
CA TRP A 73 4.35 31.17 0.34
C TRP A 73 2.89 31.59 0.43
N LYS A 74 2.45 32.46 -0.48
CA LYS A 74 1.04 32.76 -0.71
C LYS A 74 0.79 32.83 -2.20
N ASP A 75 -0.11 31.98 -2.69
CA ASP A 75 -0.52 31.95 -4.11
C ASP A 75 0.68 31.90 -5.09
N GLY A 76 1.72 31.13 -4.75
CA GLY A 76 2.94 30.96 -5.55
C GLY A 76 3.99 32.05 -5.37
N VAL A 77 3.76 33.05 -4.52
CA VAL A 77 4.69 34.16 -4.23
C VAL A 77 5.34 33.95 -2.87
N GLU A 78 6.66 34.11 -2.79
CA GLU A 78 7.39 34.13 -1.51
C GLU A 78 6.99 35.37 -0.71
N VAL A 79 6.43 35.16 0.48
CA VAL A 79 6.03 36.23 1.41
C VAL A 79 7.16 36.57 2.37
N SER A 80 7.82 35.54 2.90
CA SER A 80 8.97 35.68 3.79
C SER A 80 9.78 34.40 3.82
N GLY A 81 11.02 34.45 4.30
CA GLY A 81 11.81 33.24 4.47
C GLY A 81 13.03 33.45 5.33
N ARG A 82 13.58 32.35 5.80
CA ARG A 82 14.71 32.26 6.71
C ARG A 82 15.71 31.24 6.17
N ASP A 83 16.97 31.68 6.03
CA ASP A 83 18.05 30.79 5.63
C ASP A 83 18.37 29.77 6.72
N LEU A 84 18.68 28.56 6.28
CA LEU A 84 19.10 27.44 7.11
C LEU A 84 20.59 27.17 6.87
N TYR A 85 21.30 26.85 7.94
CA TYR A 85 22.72 26.55 7.92
C TYR A 85 22.90 25.04 8.14
N ASP A 86 23.21 24.31 7.06
CA ASP A 86 23.29 22.84 7.10
C ASP A 86 21.99 22.19 7.62
N GLY A 87 20.84 22.77 7.26
CA GLY A 87 19.51 22.31 7.70
C GLY A 87 19.03 22.87 9.04
N TRP A 88 19.80 23.75 9.70
CA TRP A 88 19.48 24.28 11.03
C TRP A 88 19.21 25.79 11.05
N TYR A 89 18.34 26.25 11.95
CA TYR A 89 18.00 27.67 12.13
C TYR A 89 19.12 28.51 12.77
N THR A 90 20.11 27.88 13.39
CA THR A 90 21.20 28.58 14.09
C THR A 90 22.53 28.28 13.41
N ARG A 91 23.37 29.31 13.25
CA ARG A 91 24.76 29.09 12.88
C ARG A 91 25.47 28.45 14.07
N SER A 92 25.80 27.16 13.96
CA SER A 92 26.83 26.60 14.82
C SER A 92 28.12 27.39 14.57
N THR A 93 28.69 27.98 15.62
CA THR A 93 29.97 28.70 15.58
C THR A 93 31.18 27.76 15.53
N THR A 94 30.96 26.45 15.38
CA THR A 94 32.03 25.48 15.15
C THR A 94 32.06 25.06 13.69
N PRO A 95 33.13 25.38 12.93
CA PRO A 95 33.24 24.94 11.55
C PRO A 95 33.42 23.42 11.52
N LYS A 96 32.42 22.72 10.99
CA LYS A 96 32.57 21.31 10.60
C LYS A 96 33.60 21.26 9.46
N PRO A 97 34.61 20.36 9.48
CA PRO A 97 35.67 20.37 8.49
C PRO A 97 35.10 20.23 7.08
N LYS A 98 35.35 21.23 6.23
CA LYS A 98 35.04 21.16 4.80
C LYS A 98 35.92 20.04 4.19
N PRO A 99 35.35 19.04 3.49
CA PRO A 99 36.16 18.05 2.80
C PRO A 99 37.11 18.77 1.82
N LYS A 100 38.41 18.50 1.93
CA LYS A 100 39.43 19.17 1.12
C LYS A 100 39.23 18.78 -0.36
N PRO A 101 39.27 19.73 -1.32
CA PRO A 101 39.24 19.40 -2.74
C PRO A 101 40.44 18.49 -3.07
N LYS A 102 40.15 17.30 -3.58
CA LYS A 102 41.19 16.35 -4.01
C LYS A 102 41.87 16.91 -5.28
N PRO A 103 43.21 16.86 -5.42
CA PRO A 103 43.90 17.37 -6.60
C PRO A 103 43.40 16.67 -7.87
N LYS A 104 43.28 17.42 -8.97
CA LYS A 104 42.91 16.87 -10.28
C LYS A 104 43.92 15.77 -10.66
N PRO A 105 43.50 14.51 -10.90
CA PRO A 105 44.43 13.45 -11.21
C PRO A 105 45.16 13.75 -12.53
N LYS A 106 46.49 13.62 -12.51
CA LYS A 106 47.29 13.46 -13.73
C LYS A 106 46.69 12.29 -14.53
N PRO A 107 46.62 12.33 -15.89
CA PRO A 107 46.06 11.23 -16.67
C PRO A 107 46.75 9.93 -16.27
N ALA A 108 46.01 9.05 -15.61
CA ALA A 108 46.50 7.73 -15.26
C ALA A 108 46.60 6.92 -16.55
N PRO A 109 47.63 6.06 -16.71
CA PRO A 109 47.60 5.05 -17.76
C PRO A 109 46.30 4.27 -17.62
N MET A 110 45.70 3.93 -18.77
CA MET A 110 44.38 3.30 -18.86
C MET A 110 44.24 2.21 -17.79
N PRO A 111 43.23 2.28 -16.90
CA PRO A 111 43.04 1.25 -15.91
C PRO A 111 42.89 -0.09 -16.63
N ALA A 112 43.63 -1.11 -16.18
CA ALA A 112 43.27 -2.47 -16.51
C ALA A 112 41.77 -2.66 -16.19
N PRO A 113 41.03 -3.46 -16.98
CA PRO A 113 39.60 -3.65 -16.78
C PRO A 113 39.32 -3.89 -15.31
N ALA A 114 38.40 -3.10 -14.74
CA ALA A 114 37.98 -3.30 -13.36
C ALA A 114 37.59 -4.78 -13.21
N PRO A 115 38.06 -5.49 -12.16
CA PRO A 115 37.56 -6.81 -11.88
C PRO A 115 36.04 -6.71 -11.81
N ALA A 116 35.36 -7.62 -12.49
CA ALA A 116 33.90 -7.64 -12.58
C ALA A 116 33.31 -7.42 -11.18
N PRO A 117 32.22 -6.64 -11.05
CA PRO A 117 31.57 -6.42 -9.77
C PRO A 117 31.41 -7.77 -9.08
N ALA A 118 31.85 -7.83 -7.81
CA ALA A 118 31.65 -9.02 -7.00
C ALA A 118 30.17 -9.43 -7.16
N PRO A 119 29.88 -10.73 -7.38
CA PRO A 119 28.52 -11.20 -7.51
C PRO A 119 27.68 -10.59 -6.39
N ALA A 120 26.50 -10.06 -6.72
CA ALA A 120 25.54 -9.64 -5.71
C ALA A 120 25.47 -10.75 -4.63
N PRO A 121 25.34 -10.39 -3.33
CA PRO A 121 25.16 -11.39 -2.28
C PRO A 121 24.15 -12.40 -2.79
N ALA A 122 24.53 -13.68 -2.81
CA ALA A 122 23.64 -14.72 -3.26
C ALA A 122 22.28 -14.48 -2.57
N PRO A 123 21.15 -14.49 -3.32
CA PRO A 123 19.85 -14.31 -2.71
C PRO A 123 19.80 -15.16 -1.46
N ALA A 124 19.39 -14.56 -0.33
CA ALA A 124 19.25 -15.24 0.94
C ALA A 124 18.68 -16.64 0.64
N PRO A 125 19.32 -17.72 1.13
CA PRO A 125 19.00 -19.07 0.70
C PRO A 125 17.49 -19.19 0.65
N LYS A 126 16.93 -19.43 -0.55
CA LYS A 126 15.50 -19.61 -0.72
C LYS A 126 15.13 -20.66 0.32
N ARG A 127 14.48 -20.22 1.40
CA ARG A 127 14.01 -21.10 2.46
C ARG A 127 13.22 -22.15 1.70
N GLU A 128 13.70 -23.39 1.73
CA GLU A 128 13.12 -24.46 0.90
C GLU A 128 11.62 -24.42 1.12
N GLU A 129 10.88 -24.30 0.02
CA GLU A 129 9.44 -24.24 0.11
C GLU A 129 8.98 -25.53 0.75
N PRO A 130 8.26 -25.48 1.89
CA PRO A 130 7.74 -26.69 2.49
C PRO A 130 6.86 -27.39 1.45
N ALA A 131 6.88 -28.72 1.51
CA ALA A 131 5.94 -29.53 0.77
C ALA A 131 4.52 -28.99 1.03
N PRO A 132 3.62 -28.99 0.02
CA PRO A 132 2.27 -28.48 0.19
C PRO A 132 1.61 -29.11 1.44
N LEU A 133 1.35 -28.27 2.44
CA LEU A 133 0.73 -28.65 3.69
C LEU A 133 -0.67 -28.05 3.70
N ARG A 134 -1.65 -28.91 3.42
CA ARG A 134 -3.06 -28.56 3.51
C ARG A 134 -3.54 -28.76 4.93
N PHE A 135 -4.21 -27.75 5.48
CA PHE A 135 -4.80 -27.83 6.80
C PHE A 135 -6.26 -27.38 6.73
N SER A 136 -7.15 -28.14 7.37
CA SER A 136 -8.57 -27.84 7.42
C SER A 136 -8.98 -27.50 8.85
N VAL A 137 -9.49 -26.28 9.05
CA VAL A 137 -10.13 -25.86 10.29
C VAL A 137 -11.60 -26.27 10.22
N THR A 138 -12.06 -26.99 11.24
CA THR A 138 -13.47 -27.35 11.44
C THR A 138 -13.96 -26.81 12.78
N GLY A 139 -15.24 -26.97 13.11
CA GLY A 139 -15.84 -26.40 14.32
C GLY A 139 -15.21 -26.88 15.64
N SER A 140 -14.45 -27.98 15.63
CA SER A 140 -13.71 -28.48 16.81
C SER A 140 -12.23 -28.07 16.83
N THR A 141 -11.71 -27.48 15.76
CA THR A 141 -10.30 -27.09 15.65
C THR A 141 -10.08 -25.75 16.36
N LYS A 142 -9.10 -25.68 17.27
CA LYS A 142 -8.70 -24.39 17.83
C LYS A 142 -7.81 -23.68 16.82
N TRP A 143 -8.00 -22.37 16.67
CA TRP A 143 -7.17 -21.53 15.79
C TRP A 143 -5.66 -21.66 16.09
N THR A 144 -5.31 -21.96 17.35
CA THR A 144 -3.93 -22.19 17.80
C THR A 144 -3.29 -23.46 17.27
N ASP A 145 -4.08 -24.42 16.79
CA ASP A 145 -3.60 -25.75 16.36
C ASP A 145 -3.13 -25.74 14.91
N VAL A 146 -3.38 -24.65 14.17
CA VAL A 146 -2.96 -24.48 12.79
C VAL A 146 -1.44 -24.32 12.73
N SER A 147 -0.77 -25.21 11.98
CA SER A 147 0.67 -25.17 11.80
C SER A 147 1.14 -23.87 11.13
N LEU A 148 2.22 -23.26 11.62
CA LEU A 148 2.86 -22.09 10.99
C LEU A 148 3.43 -22.39 9.58
N GLN A 149 3.58 -23.67 9.22
CA GLN A 149 4.04 -24.10 7.91
C GLN A 149 2.90 -24.40 6.93
N VAL A 150 1.65 -24.11 7.29
CA VAL A 150 0.50 -24.32 6.40
C VAL A 150 0.69 -23.55 5.09
N THR A 151 0.47 -24.21 3.96
CA THR A 151 0.52 -23.59 2.63
C THR A 151 -0.86 -23.40 2.04
N ASP A 152 -1.81 -24.27 2.39
CA ASP A 152 -3.18 -24.21 1.90
C ASP A 152 -4.11 -24.35 3.11
N LEU A 153 -4.76 -23.25 3.47
CA LEU A 153 -5.65 -23.20 4.62
C LEU A 153 -7.10 -23.23 4.15
N LYS A 154 -7.83 -24.25 4.57
CA LYS A 154 -9.26 -24.36 4.37
C LYS A 154 -9.99 -24.18 5.69
N ILE A 155 -10.95 -23.27 5.76
CA ILE A 155 -11.86 -23.13 6.89
C ILE A 155 -13.22 -23.63 6.43
N SER A 156 -13.73 -24.64 7.12
CA SER A 156 -15.02 -25.24 6.80
C SER A 156 -16.15 -24.28 7.16
N SER A 157 -17.31 -24.40 6.49
CA SER A 157 -18.46 -23.53 6.77
C SER A 157 -18.88 -23.56 8.24
N ASN A 158 -19.49 -22.49 8.74
CA ASN A 158 -19.96 -22.32 10.12
C ASN A 158 -18.85 -22.31 11.20
N CYS A 159 -17.59 -22.07 10.82
CA CYS A 159 -16.46 -22.10 11.75
C CYS A 159 -16.02 -20.71 12.23
N CYS A 160 -15.35 -20.68 13.38
CA CYS A 160 -14.68 -19.49 13.94
C CYS A 160 -15.58 -18.27 14.20
N ASN A 161 -16.88 -18.46 14.46
CA ASN A 161 -17.82 -17.35 14.68
C ASN A 161 -17.65 -16.62 16.03
N ASP A 162 -17.00 -17.26 17.00
CA ASP A 162 -16.67 -16.67 18.31
C ASP A 162 -15.30 -15.96 18.31
N LEU A 163 -14.58 -15.99 17.19
CA LEU A 163 -13.24 -15.42 17.07
C LEU A 163 -13.35 -13.92 16.78
N ASN A 164 -12.88 -13.09 17.72
CA ASN A 164 -12.95 -11.62 17.58
C ASN A 164 -11.83 -11.03 16.71
N ALA A 165 -10.68 -11.70 16.64
CA ALA A 165 -9.51 -11.21 15.92
C ALA A 165 -8.86 -12.34 15.12
N LEU A 166 -8.78 -12.16 13.80
CA LEU A 166 -8.22 -13.10 12.85
C LEU A 166 -6.83 -12.64 12.42
N ASP A 167 -5.79 -13.34 12.88
CA ASP A 167 -4.42 -13.09 12.43
C ASP A 167 -3.95 -14.20 11.48
N LEU A 168 -4.04 -13.91 10.18
CA LEU A 168 -3.53 -14.76 9.10
C LEU A 168 -2.06 -14.50 8.78
N ASN A 169 -1.51 -13.36 9.21
CA ASN A 169 -0.17 -12.89 8.81
C ASN A 169 0.95 -13.73 9.41
N ARG A 170 0.66 -14.41 10.52
CA ARG A 170 1.57 -15.40 11.12
C ARG A 170 1.87 -16.61 10.23
N PHE A 171 1.07 -16.87 9.19
CA PHE A 171 1.23 -18.00 8.29
C PHE A 171 1.92 -17.56 6.98
N GLU A 172 3.21 -17.20 7.08
CA GLU A 172 4.02 -16.65 5.97
C GLU A 172 4.15 -17.57 4.74
N TRP A 173 3.79 -18.86 4.89
CA TRP A 173 3.86 -19.87 3.84
C TRP A 173 2.57 -20.04 3.05
N LEU A 174 1.50 -19.33 3.42
CA LEU A 174 0.21 -19.44 2.75
C LEU A 174 0.31 -19.09 1.27
N ARG A 175 -0.23 -19.99 0.45
CA ARG A 175 -0.42 -19.88 -0.99
C ARG A 175 -1.90 -19.79 -1.35
N SER A 176 -2.76 -20.46 -0.59
CA SER A 176 -4.20 -20.46 -0.80
C SER A 176 -4.95 -20.39 0.52
N ILE A 177 -5.98 -19.54 0.57
CA ILE A 177 -6.93 -19.45 1.67
C ILE A 177 -8.32 -19.67 1.11
N GLU A 178 -9.01 -20.68 1.62
CA GLU A 178 -10.41 -20.98 1.29
C GLU A 178 -11.23 -20.91 2.58
N ILE A 179 -12.06 -19.89 2.71
CA ILE A 179 -13.02 -19.73 3.81
C ILE A 179 -14.38 -20.19 3.30
N GLY A 180 -15.02 -21.12 4.01
CA GLY A 180 -16.36 -21.59 3.72
C GLY A 180 -17.44 -20.54 4.00
N ASP A 181 -18.68 -20.98 3.98
CA ASP A 181 -19.84 -20.13 4.22
C ASP A 181 -20.03 -19.87 5.73
N GLU A 182 -20.65 -18.76 6.09
CA GLU A 182 -21.08 -18.47 7.48
C GLU A 182 -19.95 -18.53 8.52
N CYS A 183 -18.76 -18.02 8.17
CA CYS A 183 -17.60 -18.00 9.06
C CYS A 183 -17.31 -16.61 9.63
N PHE A 184 -16.61 -16.55 10.77
CA PHE A 184 -16.02 -15.33 11.33
C PHE A 184 -16.98 -14.15 11.61
N GLY A 185 -18.24 -14.40 11.98
CA GLY A 185 -19.23 -13.33 12.21
C GLY A 185 -18.86 -12.29 13.29
N SER A 186 -18.01 -12.65 14.25
CA SER A 186 -17.54 -11.72 15.31
C SER A 186 -16.26 -10.96 14.97
N VAL A 187 -15.60 -11.26 13.84
CA VAL A 187 -14.38 -10.54 13.43
C VAL A 187 -14.72 -9.13 13.00
N GLU A 188 -14.01 -8.15 13.53
CA GLU A 188 -14.18 -6.74 13.17
C GLU A 188 -13.22 -6.30 12.08
N THR A 189 -11.98 -6.79 12.10
CA THR A 189 -10.96 -6.44 11.12
C THR A 189 -10.50 -7.69 10.38
N PHE A 190 -10.72 -7.71 9.07
CA PHE A 190 -10.07 -8.67 8.18
C PHE A 190 -8.84 -8.01 7.58
N LYS A 191 -7.65 -8.47 7.95
CA LYS A 191 -6.39 -7.90 7.45
C LYS A 191 -5.40 -8.98 7.01
N ILE A 192 -4.97 -8.88 5.76
CA ILE A 192 -3.82 -9.58 5.21
C ILE A 192 -2.80 -8.54 4.76
N ASP A 193 -1.56 -8.64 5.22
CA ASP A 193 -0.49 -7.69 4.97
C ASP A 193 0.85 -8.42 4.85
N GLY A 194 1.46 -8.39 3.67
CA GLY A 194 2.78 -8.99 3.46
C GLY A 194 2.79 -10.50 3.23
N LEU A 195 1.63 -11.15 3.00
CA LEU A 195 1.57 -12.56 2.60
C LEU A 195 1.97 -12.74 1.13
N ASN A 196 3.26 -12.55 0.87
CA ASN A 196 3.84 -12.50 -0.48
C ASN A 196 3.83 -13.81 -1.26
N ARG A 197 3.39 -14.92 -0.65
CA ARG A 197 3.20 -16.22 -1.30
C ARG A 197 1.75 -16.52 -1.63
N LEU A 198 0.81 -15.77 -1.06
CA LEU A 198 -0.62 -15.98 -1.23
C LEU A 198 -0.98 -15.67 -2.68
N LYS A 199 -1.61 -16.63 -3.36
CA LYS A 199 -2.07 -16.54 -4.75
C LYS A 199 -3.58 -16.43 -4.86
N ASN A 200 -4.30 -17.17 -4.02
CA ASN A 200 -5.74 -17.28 -4.10
C ASN A 200 -6.38 -17.04 -2.73
N LEU A 201 -7.37 -16.15 -2.70
CA LEU A 201 -8.25 -15.95 -1.56
C LEU A 201 -9.69 -16.19 -2.01
N THR A 202 -10.35 -17.16 -1.40
CA THR A 202 -11.78 -17.42 -1.59
C THR A 202 -12.48 -17.30 -0.24
N ILE A 203 -13.56 -16.55 -0.21
CA ILE A 203 -14.44 -16.37 0.94
C ILE A 203 -15.86 -16.78 0.52
N GLY A 204 -16.44 -17.74 1.25
CA GLY A 204 -17.79 -18.23 1.02
C GLY A 204 -18.86 -17.19 1.33
N LYS A 205 -20.13 -17.58 1.17
CA LYS A 205 -21.28 -16.71 1.38
C LYS A 205 -21.49 -16.41 2.85
N ASN A 206 -22.02 -15.21 3.12
CA ASN A 206 -22.39 -14.76 4.47
C ASN A 206 -21.26 -14.89 5.50
N SER A 207 -20.01 -14.75 5.07
CA SER A 207 -18.84 -14.77 5.95
C SER A 207 -18.45 -13.36 6.37
N PHE A 208 -17.88 -13.22 7.56
CA PHE A 208 -17.56 -11.91 8.17
C PHE A 208 -18.79 -10.99 8.26
N ASN A 209 -19.94 -11.55 8.64
CA ASN A 209 -21.17 -10.81 8.80
C ASN A 209 -21.85 -11.22 10.12
N LYS A 210 -22.33 -10.25 10.88
CA LYS A 210 -23.08 -10.48 12.13
C LYS A 210 -24.59 -10.25 11.98
N LEU A 211 -25.03 -9.79 10.81
CA LEU A 211 -26.44 -9.55 10.55
C LEU A 211 -27.19 -10.88 10.48
N GLU A 212 -28.37 -10.89 11.08
CA GLU A 212 -29.22 -12.08 11.10
C GLU A 212 -29.70 -12.43 9.70
N LYS A 213 -29.86 -13.73 9.41
CA LYS A 213 -30.31 -14.20 8.09
C LYS A 213 -31.63 -13.56 7.66
N GLU A 214 -32.54 -13.32 8.61
CA GLU A 214 -33.81 -12.64 8.35
C GLU A 214 -33.59 -11.24 7.79
N PHE A 215 -32.66 -10.48 8.37
CA PHE A 215 -32.27 -9.15 7.89
C PHE A 215 -31.66 -9.22 6.47
N LEU A 216 -30.88 -10.25 6.16
CA LEU A 216 -30.30 -10.42 4.81
C LEU A 216 -31.34 -10.79 3.74
N SER A 217 -32.41 -11.47 4.15
CA SER A 217 -33.46 -12.00 3.27
C SER A 217 -34.65 -11.06 3.07
N ASN A 218 -34.80 -10.06 3.93
CA ASN A 218 -35.87 -9.10 3.89
C ASN A 218 -35.47 -7.87 3.06
N GLY A 219 -36.40 -7.30 2.30
CA GLY A 219 -36.18 -6.10 1.50
C GLY A 219 -36.09 -4.84 2.38
N HIS A 220 -34.96 -4.67 3.08
CA HIS A 220 -34.71 -3.51 3.94
C HIS A 220 -34.32 -2.28 3.14
N SER A 221 -34.66 -1.12 3.69
CA SER A 221 -34.27 0.17 3.15
C SER A 221 -32.77 0.39 3.27
N ASP A 222 -32.23 1.24 2.40
CA ASP A 222 -30.82 1.59 2.44
C ASP A 222 -30.40 2.10 3.82
N THR A 223 -31.24 2.93 4.43
CA THR A 223 -31.01 3.53 5.75
C THR A 223 -30.85 2.49 6.87
N GLU A 224 -31.62 1.39 6.83
CA GLU A 224 -31.48 0.31 7.81
C GLU A 224 -30.14 -0.41 7.65
N TRP A 225 -29.68 -0.63 6.42
CA TRP A 225 -28.37 -1.20 6.16
C TRP A 225 -27.22 -0.28 6.59
N GLN A 226 -27.34 1.02 6.36
CA GLN A 226 -26.35 1.99 6.83
C GLN A 226 -26.28 2.07 8.36
N GLN A 227 -27.42 2.00 9.06
CA GLN A 227 -27.44 1.98 10.54
C GLN A 227 -26.78 0.73 11.12
N ASN A 228 -26.88 -0.40 10.41
CA ASN A 228 -26.28 -1.66 10.81
C ASN A 228 -24.80 -1.79 10.41
N SER A 229 -24.32 -0.93 9.50
CA SER A 229 -22.92 -0.90 9.08
C SER A 229 -22.04 -0.24 10.16
N LYS A 230 -20.98 -0.94 10.56
CA LYS A 230 -20.10 -0.51 11.66
C LYS A 230 -18.81 0.08 11.12
N GLN A 231 -18.56 1.35 11.42
CA GLN A 231 -17.34 2.07 11.02
C GLN A 231 -16.06 1.49 11.65
N CYS A 232 -16.16 0.77 12.77
CA CYS A 232 -15.02 0.07 13.36
C CYS A 232 -14.63 -1.21 12.61
N LYS A 233 -15.50 -1.74 11.74
CA LYS A 233 -15.26 -2.96 10.98
C LYS A 233 -14.65 -2.64 9.62
N SER A 234 -13.50 -3.25 9.31
CA SER A 234 -12.68 -2.85 8.15
C SER A 234 -12.01 -4.03 7.45
N PHE A 235 -11.79 -3.90 6.14
CA PHE A 235 -11.24 -4.93 5.26
C PHE A 235 -9.97 -4.44 4.56
N HIS A 236 -8.88 -5.21 4.69
CA HIS A 236 -7.57 -4.80 4.22
C HIS A 236 -6.81 -5.97 3.59
N ILE A 237 -6.37 -5.82 2.34
CA ILE A 237 -5.38 -6.70 1.71
C ILE A 237 -4.27 -5.83 1.14
N LEU A 238 -3.11 -5.90 1.78
CA LEU A 238 -1.99 -5.00 1.56
C LEU A 238 -0.72 -5.80 1.24
N ASN A 239 0.13 -5.27 0.35
CA ASN A 239 1.50 -5.77 0.14
C ASN A 239 1.58 -7.28 -0.12
N CYS A 240 0.63 -7.86 -0.86
CA CYS A 240 0.65 -9.27 -1.22
C CYS A 240 1.11 -9.42 -2.68
N GLU A 241 2.42 -9.54 -2.87
CA GLU A 241 3.04 -9.45 -4.19
C GLU A 241 2.64 -10.56 -5.16
N SER A 242 2.28 -11.75 -4.67
CA SER A 242 1.89 -12.90 -5.50
C SER A 242 0.38 -13.12 -5.62
N LEU A 243 -0.44 -12.25 -5.04
CA LEU A 243 -1.89 -12.47 -5.03
C LEU A 243 -2.47 -12.29 -6.43
N GLU A 244 -3.08 -13.33 -6.97
CA GLU A 244 -3.58 -13.41 -8.35
C GLU A 244 -5.11 -13.24 -8.41
N SER A 245 -5.84 -13.85 -7.45
CA SER A 245 -7.32 -13.84 -7.47
C SER A 245 -7.94 -13.67 -6.08
N ILE A 246 -8.97 -12.82 -6.00
CA ILE A 246 -9.84 -12.66 -4.83
C ILE A 246 -11.27 -13.01 -5.23
N GLN A 247 -11.90 -13.91 -4.47
CA GLN A 247 -13.31 -14.27 -4.63
C GLN A 247 -14.04 -14.12 -3.28
N ILE A 248 -15.17 -13.41 -3.29
CA ILE A 248 -15.98 -13.16 -2.10
C ILE A 248 -17.43 -13.49 -2.43
N GLY A 249 -18.04 -14.39 -1.66
CA GLY A 249 -19.43 -14.79 -1.79
C GLY A 249 -20.40 -13.70 -1.33
N GLU A 250 -21.63 -13.78 -1.82
CA GLU A 250 -22.74 -12.87 -1.48
C GLU A 250 -22.96 -12.78 0.03
N TYR A 251 -23.46 -11.64 0.49
CA TYR A 251 -23.80 -11.30 1.88
C TYR A 251 -22.61 -11.29 2.85
N SER A 252 -21.39 -11.42 2.36
CA SER A 252 -20.16 -11.29 3.16
C SER A 252 -19.81 -9.84 3.43
N PHE A 253 -19.26 -9.55 4.61
CA PHE A 253 -18.86 -8.20 5.02
C PHE A 253 -20.00 -7.16 4.94
N GLY A 254 -21.27 -7.57 5.07
CA GLY A 254 -22.42 -6.67 4.92
C GLY A 254 -22.49 -5.57 5.99
N ASP A 255 -22.00 -5.86 7.21
CA ASP A 255 -21.92 -4.89 8.32
C ASP A 255 -20.57 -4.19 8.44
N PHE A 256 -19.68 -4.37 7.47
CA PHE A 256 -18.41 -3.63 7.42
C PHE A 256 -18.71 -2.24 6.85
N GLY A 257 -18.56 -1.22 7.71
CA GLY A 257 -18.78 0.18 7.34
C GLY A 257 -17.49 1.01 7.25
N GLY A 258 -16.38 0.48 7.76
CA GLY A 258 -15.09 1.17 7.77
C GLY A 258 -14.33 1.06 6.45
N ASP A 259 -13.01 1.16 6.55
CA ASP A 259 -12.13 1.17 5.39
C ASP A 259 -12.15 -0.17 4.64
N PHE A 260 -12.22 -0.09 3.31
CA PHE A 260 -11.91 -1.18 2.39
C PHE A 260 -10.65 -0.80 1.61
N GLU A 261 -9.58 -1.56 1.78
CA GLU A 261 -8.30 -1.30 1.12
C GLU A 261 -7.76 -2.54 0.39
N LEU A 262 -7.55 -2.38 -0.91
CA LEU A 262 -6.70 -3.26 -1.73
C LEU A 262 -5.50 -2.45 -2.21
N LYS A 263 -4.29 -2.81 -1.75
CA LYS A 263 -3.08 -2.01 -2.02
C LYS A 263 -1.82 -2.84 -2.23
N ASN A 264 -1.00 -2.41 -3.20
CA ASN A 264 0.28 -3.04 -3.53
C ASN A 264 0.11 -4.53 -3.86
N LEU A 265 -0.75 -4.82 -4.85
CA LEU A 265 -1.09 -6.16 -5.32
C LEU A 265 -0.74 -6.30 -6.82
N PRO A 266 0.56 -6.28 -7.18
CA PRO A 266 1.01 -6.14 -8.57
C PRO A 266 0.64 -7.32 -9.49
N GLN A 267 0.36 -8.50 -8.94
CA GLN A 267 -0.02 -9.69 -9.70
C GLN A 267 -1.54 -9.94 -9.73
N LEU A 268 -2.34 -9.05 -9.12
CA LEU A 268 -3.78 -9.26 -9.00
C LEU A 268 -4.45 -9.13 -10.37
N GLN A 269 -5.08 -10.20 -10.81
CA GLN A 269 -5.71 -10.32 -12.13
C GLN A 269 -7.23 -10.41 -12.05
N SER A 270 -7.78 -10.95 -10.97
CA SER A 270 -9.21 -11.18 -10.84
C SER A 270 -9.73 -10.82 -9.45
N ILE A 271 -10.80 -10.02 -9.43
CA ILE A 271 -11.60 -9.76 -8.24
C ILE A 271 -13.04 -10.11 -8.60
N GLN A 272 -13.64 -11.02 -7.84
CA GLN A 272 -15.05 -11.34 -7.93
C GLN A 272 -15.69 -11.14 -6.55
N ILE A 273 -16.71 -10.28 -6.49
CA ILE A 273 -17.48 -10.00 -5.28
C ILE A 273 -18.95 -10.22 -5.59
N GLY A 274 -19.53 -11.26 -4.99
CA GLY A 274 -20.88 -11.73 -5.27
C GLY A 274 -21.03 -12.37 -6.66
N THR A 275 -22.28 -12.44 -7.12
CA THR A 275 -22.66 -12.95 -8.44
C THR A 275 -23.23 -11.83 -9.28
N ILE A 276 -22.78 -11.72 -10.54
CA ILE A 276 -23.30 -10.72 -11.49
C ILE A 276 -24.81 -10.94 -11.66
N GLY A 277 -25.59 -9.86 -11.56
CA GLY A 277 -27.04 -9.88 -11.69
C GLY A 277 -27.79 -10.35 -10.44
N SER A 278 -27.10 -10.66 -9.34
CA SER A 278 -27.70 -10.98 -8.05
C SER A 278 -27.42 -9.88 -7.04
N GLN A 279 -28.38 -9.65 -6.13
CA GLN A 279 -28.16 -8.74 -5.00
C GLN A 279 -27.20 -9.40 -4.01
N SER A 280 -26.02 -8.79 -3.80
CA SER A 280 -25.00 -9.36 -2.91
C SER A 280 -24.93 -8.70 -1.55
N THR A 281 -25.23 -7.39 -1.42
CA THR A 281 -25.05 -6.59 -0.19
C THR A 281 -23.65 -6.66 0.42
N ASN A 282 -22.63 -7.07 -0.36
CA ASN A 282 -21.26 -7.09 0.12
C ASN A 282 -20.75 -5.67 0.37
N PHE A 283 -20.05 -5.46 1.49
CA PHE A 283 -19.40 -4.17 1.81
C PHE A 283 -20.37 -2.97 1.75
N TYR A 284 -21.64 -3.18 2.09
CA TYR A 284 -22.71 -2.23 1.81
C TYR A 284 -22.44 -0.81 2.35
N GLY A 285 -21.93 -0.71 3.58
CA GLY A 285 -21.60 0.57 4.20
C GLY A 285 -20.14 1.00 4.04
N SER A 286 -19.29 0.22 3.37
CA SER A 286 -17.86 0.52 3.23
C SER A 286 -17.58 1.45 2.05
N SER A 287 -16.50 2.23 2.16
CA SER A 287 -15.98 2.97 1.02
C SER A 287 -15.12 2.06 0.13
N PHE A 288 -15.57 1.73 -1.08
CA PHE A 288 -14.82 0.82 -1.96
C PHE A 288 -13.60 1.52 -2.58
N VAL A 289 -12.40 1.30 -2.03
CA VAL A 289 -11.16 1.97 -2.45
C VAL A 289 -10.09 0.96 -2.89
N ILE A 290 -9.68 1.06 -4.16
CA ILE A 290 -8.54 0.31 -4.72
C ILE A 290 -7.39 1.28 -5.00
N ARG A 291 -6.18 0.99 -4.50
CA ARG A 291 -5.01 1.89 -4.62
C ARG A 291 -3.76 1.13 -5.05
N GLY A 292 -2.91 1.76 -5.87
CA GLY A 292 -1.59 1.20 -6.18
C GLY A 292 -1.61 -0.11 -6.96
N ILE A 293 -2.71 -0.39 -7.67
CA ILE A 293 -2.75 -1.40 -8.72
C ILE A 293 -2.49 -0.64 -10.03
N ASP A 294 -1.27 -0.72 -10.54
CA ASP A 294 -1.00 -0.38 -11.95
C ASP A 294 -1.67 -1.47 -12.79
N MET A 295 -2.98 -1.37 -13.00
CA MET A 295 -3.68 -2.34 -13.84
C MET A 295 -3.09 -2.25 -15.24
N ILE A 296 -2.49 -3.34 -15.70
CA ILE A 296 -2.41 -3.63 -17.14
C ILE A 296 -3.85 -3.92 -17.56
N LEU A 297 -4.66 -2.87 -17.73
CA LEU A 297 -5.95 -2.96 -18.39
C LEU A 297 -5.65 -3.22 -19.87
N ASN A 298 -5.52 -4.51 -20.22
CA ASN A 298 -5.87 -4.96 -21.55
C ASN A 298 -7.41 -4.96 -21.60
N ILE A 299 -7.99 -3.81 -21.96
CA ILE A 299 -9.32 -3.75 -22.58
C ILE A 299 -9.09 -3.61 -24.08
#